data_AF-A0A1S1JEZ7-F1
#
_entry.id   AF-A0A1S1JEZ7-F1
#
_cell.length_a   1.000
_cell.length_b   1.000
_cell.length_c   1.000
_cell.angle_alpha   90.00
_cell.angle_beta   90.00
_cell.angle_gamma   90.00
#
_symmetry.space_group_name_H-M   'P 1'
#
loop_
_entity.id
_entity.type
_entity.pdbx_description
1 polymer ?
#
loop_
_entity_poly.entity_id
_entity_poly.type
_entity_poly.pdbx_seq_one_letter_code
_entity_poly.pdbx_strand_id
1 'polypeptide(L)'
;MYPTVSEQHDFMYDKMIPTMQKVLSEIRDLVTTATKRANIEQYILHPTLKPLTTTTFSWFNFYFYLSLNGLQSTYCFTQDFQYPSDKYSLYKQYIDAGSIELDR
;
A
#
# COMPACT_ATOMS: atom_id res chain seq x y z
N MET A 1 -2.31 1.62 31.51
CA MET A 1 -1.23 2.33 30.77
C MET A 1 -1.49 2.08 29.30
N TYR A 2 -1.46 3.13 28.46
CA TYR A 2 -1.60 2.98 27.01
C TYR A 2 -0.21 2.81 26.37
N PRO A 3 -0.11 2.10 25.22
CA PRO A 3 1.16 1.92 24.53
C PRO A 3 1.73 3.26 24.06
N THR A 4 3.05 3.41 24.07
CA THR A 4 3.77 4.56 23.53
C THR A 4 3.64 4.64 22.01
N VAL A 5 3.98 5.78 21.42
CA VAL A 5 3.95 5.97 19.96
C VAL A 5 4.86 4.97 19.23
N SER A 6 6.04 4.66 19.79
CA SER A 6 6.96 3.67 19.22
C SER A 6 6.35 2.27 19.26
N GLU A 7 5.78 1.86 20.40
CA GLU A 7 5.17 0.53 20.52
C GLU A 7 3.96 0.34 19.60
N GLN A 8 3.20 1.42 19.34
CA GLN A 8 2.13 1.41 18.35
C GLN A 8 2.67 1.29 16.92
N HIS A 9 3.75 2.00 16.60
CA HIS A 9 4.44 1.90 15.30
C HIS A 9 4.95 0.48 15.06
N ASP A 10 5.69 -0.08 16.02
CA ASP A 10 6.28 -1.42 15.94
C ASP A 10 5.19 -2.48 15.80
N PHE A 11 4.12 -2.40 16.60
CA PHE A 11 2.98 -3.31 16.45
C PHE A 11 2.35 -3.21 15.05
N MET A 12 2.16 -2.01 14.53
CA MET A 12 1.59 -1.82 13.21
C MET A 12 2.45 -2.44 12.11
N TYR A 13 3.75 -2.12 12.09
CA TYR A 13 4.66 -2.56 11.04
C TYR A 13 5.05 -4.04 11.15
N ASP A 14 5.24 -4.56 12.37
CA ASP A 14 5.74 -5.92 12.57
C ASP A 14 4.61 -6.96 12.68
N LYS A 15 3.40 -6.54 13.06
CA LYS A 15 2.29 -7.46 13.33
C LYS A 15 1.09 -7.19 12.43
N MET A 16 0.56 -5.97 12.46
CA MET A 16 -0.70 -5.66 11.78
C MET A 16 -0.55 -5.74 10.26
N ILE A 17 0.39 -4.98 9.68
CA ILE A 17 0.56 -4.90 8.22
C ILE A 17 0.91 -6.27 7.60
N PRO A 18 1.86 -7.06 8.13
CA PRO A 18 2.15 -8.38 7.58
C PRO A 18 0.95 -9.33 7.63
N THR A 19 0.16 -9.26 8.71
CA THR A 19 -1.07 -10.05 8.85
C THR A 19 -2.10 -9.65 7.81
N MET A 20 -2.30 -8.34 7.61
CA MET A 20 -3.23 -7.83 6.60
C MET A 20 -2.78 -8.17 5.18
N GLN A 21 -1.49 -8.04 4.86
CA GLN A 21 -0.95 -8.44 3.55
C GLN A 21 -1.20 -9.92 3.25
N LYS A 22 -1.04 -10.79 4.26
CA LYS A 22 -1.33 -12.22 4.12
C LYS A 22 -2.80 -12.46 3.85
N VAL A 23 -3.69 -11.94 4.71
CA VAL A 23 -5.15 -12.14 4.58
C VAL A 23 -5.66 -11.59 3.25
N LEU A 24 -5.24 -10.40 2.85
CA LEU A 24 -5.67 -9.78 1.60
C LEU A 24 -5.14 -10.55 0.37
N SER A 25 -3.95 -11.13 0.45
CA SER A 25 -3.41 -12.00 -0.62
C SER A 25 -4.23 -13.28 -0.76
N GLU A 26 -4.61 -13.91 0.36
CA GLU A 26 -5.46 -15.11 0.36
C GLU A 26 -6.86 -14.79 -0.19
N ILE A 27 -7.47 -13.67 0.22
CA ILE A 27 -8.76 -13.21 -0.32
C ILE A 27 -8.66 -12.97 -1.82
N ARG A 28 -7.62 -12.27 -2.29
CA ARG A 28 -7.38 -12.04 -3.72
C ARG A 28 -7.31 -13.34 -4.49
N ASP A 29 -6.57 -14.32 -3.98
CA ASP A 29 -6.38 -15.60 -4.66
C ASP A 29 -7.68 -16.40 -4.73
N LEU A 30 -8.59 -16.22 -3.77
CA LEU A 30 -9.91 -16.82 -3.75
C LEU A 30 -10.88 -16.15 -4.74
N VAL A 31 -10.84 -14.82 -4.87
CA VAL A 31 -11.83 -14.05 -5.66
C VAL A 31 -11.35 -13.68 -7.07
N THR A 32 -10.08 -13.93 -7.41
CA THR A 32 -9.49 -13.57 -8.71
C THR A 32 -8.71 -14.71 -9.35
N THR A 33 -8.64 -14.72 -10.69
CA THR A 33 -7.83 -15.68 -11.45
C THR A 33 -6.42 -15.15 -11.69
N ALA A 34 -5.46 -16.05 -11.88
CA ALA A 34 -4.06 -15.69 -12.14
C ALA A 34 -3.90 -14.79 -13.39
N THR A 35 -4.71 -15.02 -14.44
CA THR A 35 -4.68 -14.21 -15.66
C THR A 35 -5.10 -12.76 -15.41
N LYS A 36 -6.16 -12.53 -14.61
CA LYS A 36 -6.57 -11.17 -14.24
C LYS A 36 -5.53 -10.48 -13.35
N ARG A 37 -4.89 -11.23 -12.44
CA ARG A 37 -3.81 -10.72 -11.58
C ARG A 37 -2.59 -10.25 -12.39
N ALA A 38 -2.18 -11.03 -13.39
CA ALA A 38 -1.03 -10.72 -14.23
C ALA A 38 -1.22 -9.46 -15.10
N ASN A 39 -2.47 -9.15 -15.48
CA ASN A 39 -2.76 -7.93 -16.24
C ASN A 39 -2.47 -6.66 -15.43
N ILE A 40 -2.78 -6.69 -14.13
CA ILE A 40 -2.60 -5.53 -13.24
C ILE A 40 -1.12 -5.34 -12.89
N GLU A 41 -0.34 -6.42 -12.77
CA GLU A 41 1.11 -6.35 -12.52
C GLU A 41 1.89 -5.64 -13.67
N GLN A 42 1.28 -5.51 -14.86
CA GLN A 42 1.84 -4.74 -15.97
C GLN A 42 1.62 -3.22 -15.85
N TYR A 43 0.79 -2.78 -14.90
CA TYR A 43 0.51 -1.36 -14.69
C TYR A 43 1.76 -0.63 -14.17
N ILE A 44 2.11 0.48 -14.82
CA ILE A 44 3.31 1.25 -14.49
C ILE A 44 2.92 2.45 -13.62
N LEU A 45 3.50 2.52 -12.43
CA LEU A 45 3.38 3.64 -11.49
C LEU A 45 4.56 4.61 -11.71
N HIS A 46 4.28 5.90 -11.56
CA HIS A 46 5.22 7.00 -11.75
C HIS A 46 5.31 7.85 -10.46
N PRO A 47 5.88 7.33 -9.36
CA PRO A 47 5.89 8.00 -8.05
C PRO A 47 6.57 9.36 -8.02
N THR A 48 7.55 9.59 -8.89
CA THR A 48 8.37 10.81 -8.90
C THR A 48 7.62 12.03 -9.45
N LEU A 49 7.76 13.17 -8.75
CA LEU A 49 7.29 14.45 -9.25
C LEU A 49 8.10 14.95 -10.47
N LYS A 50 9.40 14.58 -10.58
CA LYS A 50 10.35 14.65 -11.73
C LYS A 50 11.74 14.15 -11.22
N PRO A 51 12.55 13.31 -11.90
CA PRO A 51 12.36 12.55 -13.16
C PRO A 51 11.90 11.10 -12.94
N LEU A 52 11.49 10.43 -14.04
CA LEU A 52 10.79 9.13 -14.09
C LEU A 52 11.56 7.94 -13.46
N THR A 53 11.39 7.66 -12.18
CA THR A 53 11.54 6.28 -11.71
C THR A 53 10.19 5.59 -11.85
N THR A 54 10.10 4.68 -12.82
CA THR A 54 8.94 3.81 -12.99
C THR A 54 9.02 2.65 -12.01
N THR A 55 7.87 2.24 -11.48
CA THR A 55 7.76 1.00 -10.70
C THR A 55 6.54 0.26 -11.20
N THR A 56 6.65 -1.03 -11.44
CA THR A 56 5.50 -1.87 -11.80
C THR A 56 4.64 -2.09 -10.56
N PHE A 57 3.33 -2.18 -10.77
CA PHE A 57 2.40 -2.49 -9.70
C PHE A 57 2.75 -3.85 -9.09
N SER A 58 2.84 -3.88 -7.76
CA SER A 58 2.98 -5.10 -6.98
C SER A 58 1.81 -5.24 -6.02
N TRP A 59 1.13 -6.39 -6.07
CA TRP A 59 0.06 -6.70 -5.12
C TRP A 59 0.54 -6.65 -3.66
N PHE A 60 1.78 -7.05 -3.41
CA PHE A 60 2.36 -6.98 -2.07
C PHE A 60 2.42 -5.54 -1.57
N ASN A 61 2.90 -4.62 -2.42
CA ASN A 61 2.96 -3.20 -2.10
C ASN A 61 1.56 -2.58 -2.03
N PHE A 62 0.64 -2.99 -2.91
CA PHE A 62 -0.74 -2.55 -2.84
C PHE A 62 -1.37 -2.89 -1.49
N TYR A 63 -1.23 -4.12 -1.00
CA TYR A 63 -1.78 -4.49 0.30
C TYR A 63 -1.07 -3.82 1.47
N PHE A 64 0.22 -3.55 1.35
CA PHE A 64 0.93 -2.72 2.32
C PHE A 64 0.29 -1.33 2.41
N TYR A 65 0.17 -0.63 1.28
CA TYR A 65 -0.39 0.72 1.24
C TYR A 65 -1.89 0.75 1.58
N LEU A 66 -2.64 -0.26 1.17
CA LEU A 66 -4.04 -0.41 1.55
C LEU A 66 -4.19 -0.58 3.06
N SER A 67 -3.29 -1.32 3.72
CA SER A 67 -3.29 -1.50 5.18
C SER A 67 -2.94 -0.21 5.94
N LEU A 68 -2.31 0.75 5.27
CA LEU A 68 -2.04 2.09 5.81
C LEU A 68 -3.20 3.07 5.58
N ASN A 69 -4.16 2.72 4.71
CA ASN A 69 -5.33 3.53 4.44
C ASN A 69 -6.26 3.55 5.67
N GLY A 70 -6.62 4.73 6.15
CA GLY A 70 -7.29 4.96 7.43
C GLY A 70 -6.36 5.45 8.54
N LEU A 71 -5.03 5.37 8.35
CA LEU A 71 -4.03 5.78 9.34
C LEU A 71 -3.40 7.14 9.03
N GLN A 72 -3.94 7.88 8.05
CA GLN A 72 -3.33 9.12 7.54
C GLN A 72 -3.14 10.19 8.63
N SER A 73 -3.99 10.19 9.66
CA SER A 73 -3.92 11.15 10.77
C SER A 73 -3.01 10.69 11.93
N THR A 74 -2.44 9.49 11.86
CA THR A 74 -1.54 8.98 12.89
C THR A 74 -0.16 9.61 12.76
N TYR A 75 0.49 9.85 13.90
CA TYR A 75 1.85 10.41 13.92
C TYR A 75 2.81 9.59 13.06
N CYS A 76 2.77 8.26 13.20
CA CYS A 76 3.56 7.30 12.45
C CYS A 76 3.44 7.49 10.94
N PHE A 77 2.22 7.56 10.41
CA PHE A 77 1.98 7.77 8.98
C PHE A 77 2.53 9.12 8.52
N THR A 78 2.31 10.20 9.28
CA THR A 78 2.79 11.53 8.90
C THR A 78 4.31 11.65 8.91
N GLN A 79 5.01 10.87 9.74
CA GLN A 79 6.48 10.80 9.74
C GLN A 79 7.01 9.99 8.54
N ASP A 80 6.41 8.84 8.24
CA ASP A 80 6.89 7.95 7.18
C ASP A 80 6.49 8.41 5.77
N PHE A 81 5.36 9.10 5.66
CA PHE A 81 4.74 9.59 4.42
C PHE A 81 4.55 11.11 4.44
N GLN A 82 5.63 11.84 4.73
CA GLN A 82 5.61 13.31 4.69
C GLN A 82 5.15 13.83 3.32
N TYR A 83 4.33 14.88 3.31
CA TYR A 83 3.90 15.53 2.09
C TYR A 83 4.66 16.86 1.87
N PRO A 84 5.22 17.12 0.68
CA PRO A 84 5.32 16.22 -0.48
C PRO A 84 6.52 15.26 -0.38
N SER A 85 6.32 13.98 -0.70
CA SER A 85 7.40 13.01 -0.87
C SER A 85 7.04 11.96 -1.92
N ASP A 86 8.06 11.33 -2.50
CA ASP A 86 7.87 10.21 -3.44
C ASP A 86 7.16 9.03 -2.77
N LYS A 87 7.38 8.80 -1.47
CA LYS A 87 6.68 7.76 -0.70
C LYS A 87 5.18 8.04 -0.61
N TYR A 88 4.79 9.30 -0.36
CA TYR A 88 3.38 9.70 -0.32
C TYR A 88 2.74 9.62 -1.71
N SER A 89 3.46 10.05 -2.76
CA SER A 89 3.00 9.93 -4.15
C SER A 89 2.80 8.46 -4.56
N LEU A 90 3.75 7.59 -4.21
CA LEU A 90 3.65 6.15 -4.47
C LEU A 90 2.46 5.53 -3.74
N TYR A 91 2.28 5.85 -2.45
CA TYR A 91 1.11 5.45 -1.67
C TYR A 91 -0.19 5.82 -2.39
N LYS A 92 -0.34 7.09 -2.80
CA LYS A 92 -1.55 7.55 -3.51
C LYS A 92 -1.78 6.80 -4.82
N GLN A 93 -0.74 6.61 -5.62
CA GLN A 93 -0.85 5.91 -6.89
C GLN A 93 -1.24 4.44 -6.72
N TYR A 94 -0.75 3.76 -5.69
CA TYR A 94 -1.19 2.39 -5.39
C TYR A 94 -2.66 2.32 -5.00
N ILE A 95 -3.14 3.24 -4.16
CA ILE A 95 -4.55 3.31 -3.77
C ILE A 95 -5.44 3.61 -4.99
N ASP A 96 -5.04 4.58 -5.81
CA ASP A 96 -5.80 5.01 -6.97
C ASP A 96 -5.82 3.90 -8.06
N ALA A 97 -4.67 3.27 -8.36
CA ALA A 97 -4.58 2.16 -9.30
C ALA A 97 -5.41 0.95 -8.84
N GLY A 98 -5.36 0.61 -7.55
CA GLY A 98 -6.17 -0.48 -7.01
C GLY A 98 -7.68 -0.21 -7.10
N SER A 99 -8.12 1.03 -6.88
CA SER A 99 -9.54 1.40 -7.03
C SER A 99 -10.02 1.27 -8.47
N ILE A 100 -9.24 1.80 -9.43
CA ILE A 100 -9.60 1.80 -10.85
C ILE A 100 -9.68 0.37 -11.41
N GLU A 101 -8.80 -0.53 -10.97
CA GLU A 101 -8.75 -1.91 -11.47
C GLU A 101 -9.74 -2.85 -10.76
N LEU A 102 -10.21 -2.53 -9.55
CA LEU A 102 -11.27 -3.31 -8.88
C LEU A 102 -12.66 -3.02 -9.45
N ASP A 103 -12.88 -1.80 -9.97
CA ASP A 103 -14.14 -1.37 -10.57
C ASP A 103 -14.31 -1.79 -12.05
N ARG A 104 -13.33 -2.51 -12.62
CA ARG A 104 -13.27 -2.87 -14.05
C ARG A 104 -13.56 -4.35 -14.33
#